data_AF-A0A923CDH4-F1
#
_entry.id   AF-A0A923CDH4-F1
#
_cell.length_a   1.000
_cell.length_b   1.000
_cell.length_c   1.000
_cell.angle_alpha   90.00
_cell.angle_beta   90.00
_cell.angle_gamma   90.00
#
_symmetry.space_group_name_H-M   'P 1'
#
loop_
_entity.id
_entity.type
_entity.pdbx_description
1 polymer ?
#
loop_
_entity_poly.entity_id
_entity_poly.type
_entity_poly.pdbx_seq_one_letter_code
_entity_poly.pdbx_strand_id
1 'polypeptide(L)' 'MQPVSYPPRRAVTAWLFFDWAAQPFFTLITTFVFAPFFAAALASDPAQGQALWGYATGFAGLCIALLSPLLG' A
#
# COMPACT_ATOMS: atom_id res chain seq x y z
N MET A 1 27.69 29.94 -0.31
CA MET A 1 27.23 28.63 -0.81
C MET A 1 27.87 27.57 0.07
N GLN A 2 27.11 26.79 0.83
CA GLN A 2 27.70 25.72 1.63
C GLN A 2 28.09 24.55 0.71
N PRO A 3 29.22 23.87 0.95
CA PRO A 3 29.61 22.72 0.14
C PRO A 3 28.62 21.58 0.34
N VAL A 4 28.15 20.99 -0.76
CA VAL A 4 27.29 19.80 -0.73
C VAL A 4 28.13 18.62 -0.22
N SER A 5 27.74 18.07 0.93
CA SER A 5 28.34 16.85 1.48
C SER A 5 27.52 15.64 1.03
N TYR A 6 28.16 14.70 0.34
CA TYR A 6 27.50 13.48 -0.11
C TYR A 6 27.46 12.43 1.01
N PRO A 7 26.36 11.66 1.12
CA PRO A 7 26.28 10.57 2.07
C PRO A 7 27.39 9.53 1.81
N PRO A 8 27.95 8.92 2.86
CA PRO A 8 28.97 7.88 2.70
C PRO A 8 28.38 6.66 1.98
N ARG A 9 29.20 5.94 1.21
CA ARG A 9 28.75 4.78 0.41
C ARG A 9 27.95 3.75 1.21
N ARG A 10 28.33 3.52 2.48
CA ARG A 10 27.59 2.62 3.39
C ARG A 10 26.15 3.08 3.65
N ALA A 11 25.91 4.39 3.77
CA ALA A 11 24.55 4.92 3.95
C ALA A 11 23.70 4.71 2.69
N VAL A 12 24.27 4.92 1.51
CA VAL A 12 23.59 4.66 0.23
C VAL A 12 23.26 3.18 0.08
N THR A 13 24.19 2.28 0.38
CA THR A 13 23.95 0.83 0.31
C THR A 13 22.88 0.39 1.32
N ALA A 14 22.93 0.89 2.56
CA ALA A 14 21.90 0.59 3.55
C ALA A 14 20.51 1.06 3.10
N TRP A 15 20.43 2.24 2.51
CA TRP A 15 19.19 2.77 1.97
C TRP A 15 18.66 1.94 0.80
N LEU A 16 19.52 1.51 -0.13
CA LEU A 16 19.12 0.65 -1.25
C LEU A 16 18.49 -0.67 -0.77
N PHE A 17 19.09 -1.34 0.22
CA PHE A 17 18.53 -2.57 0.77
C PHE A 17 17.23 -2.33 1.53
N PHE A 18 17.13 -1.23 2.27
CA PHE A 18 15.90 -0.84 2.94
C PHE A 18 14.76 -0.59 1.95
N ASP A 19 15.01 0.25 0.94
CA ASP A 19 14.02 0.58 -0.09
C ASP A 19 13.61 -0.66 -0.88
N TRP A 20 14.58 -1.49 -1.28
CA TRP A 20 14.34 -2.76 -1.95
C TRP A 20 13.50 -3.72 -1.10
N ALA A 21 13.76 -3.83 0.19
CA ALA A 21 12.99 -4.70 1.07
C ALA A 21 11.58 -4.17 1.35
N ALA A 22 11.39 -2.84 1.37
CA ALA A 22 10.10 -2.21 1.58
C ALA A 22 9.21 -2.27 0.34
N GLN A 23 9.79 -2.19 -0.86
CA GLN A 23 9.04 -2.06 -2.12
C GLN A 23 8.01 -3.19 -2.36
N PRO A 24 8.30 -4.49 -2.14
CA PRO A 24 7.33 -5.57 -2.34
C PRO A 24 6.09 -5.48 -1.46
N PHE A 25 6.22 -4.92 -0.25
CA PHE A 25 5.07 -4.74 0.63
C PHE A 25 4.04 -3.80 -0.01
N PHE A 26 4.50 -2.63 -0.48
CA PHE A 26 3.63 -1.61 -1.06
C PHE A 26 3.11 -1.92 -2.46
N THR A 27 3.84 -2.71 -3.25
CA THR A 27 3.43 -3.03 -4.63
C THR A 27 2.67 -4.34 -4.72
N LEU A 28 3.10 -5.38 -4.00
CA LEU A 28 2.55 -6.72 -4.11
C LEU A 28 1.59 -7.07 -2.99
N ILE A 29 1.98 -6.84 -1.73
CA ILE A 29 1.19 -7.32 -0.59
C ILE A 29 -0.14 -6.57 -0.52
N THR A 30 -0.10 -5.25 -0.60
CA THR A 30 -1.30 -4.38 -0.61
C THR A 30 -2.24 -4.69 -1.78
N THR A 31 -1.69 -4.90 -2.99
CA THR A 31 -2.49 -5.05 -4.22
C THR A 31 -2.98 -6.47 -4.42
N PHE A 32 -2.10 -7.47 -4.32
CA PHE A 32 -2.37 -8.84 -4.75
C PHE A 32 -2.62 -9.82 -3.61
N VAL A 33 -2.11 -9.55 -2.40
CA VAL A 33 -2.18 -10.51 -1.29
C VAL A 33 -3.30 -10.15 -0.31
N PHE A 34 -3.49 -8.87 -0.02
CA PHE A 34 -4.42 -8.43 1.02
C PHE A 34 -5.88 -8.71 0.66
N ALA A 35 -6.29 -8.42 -0.58
CA ALA A 35 -7.66 -8.65 -1.04
C ALA A 35 -8.12 -10.14 -0.92
N PRO A 36 -7.37 -11.13 -1.45
CA PRO A 36 -7.75 -12.54 -1.29
C PRO A 36 -7.61 -13.02 0.17
N PHE A 37 -6.63 -12.51 0.93
CA PHE A 37 -6.54 -12.81 2.37
C PHE A 37 -7.80 -12.34 3.12
N PHE A 38 -8.26 -11.12 2.87
CA PHE A 38 -9.48 -10.59 3.48
C PHE A 38 -10.69 -11.47 3.15
N ALA A 39 -10.86 -11.81 1.87
CA ALA A 39 -11.99 -12.62 1.43
C ALA A 39 -11.97 -14.04 2.02
N ALA A 40 -10.80 -14.62 2.27
CA ALA A 40 -10.66 -15.99 2.77
C ALA A 40 -10.61 -16.09 4.31
N ALA A 41 -10.01 -15.11 4.99
CA ALA A 41 -9.72 -15.19 6.42
C ALA A 41 -10.73 -14.44 7.29
N LEU A 42 -11.41 -13.42 6.76
CA LEU A 42 -12.31 -12.58 7.54
C LEU A 42 -13.79 -12.87 7.29
N ALA A 43 -14.13 -13.48 6.15
CA ALA A 43 -15.50 -13.85 5.82
C ALA A 43 -15.78 -15.32 6.14
N SER A 44 -17.03 -15.62 6.48
CA SER A 44 -17.51 -16.99 6.70
C SER A 44 -17.53 -17.84 5.43
N ASP A 45 -17.61 -17.21 4.26
CA ASP A 45 -17.62 -17.82 2.93
C ASP A 45 -16.84 -16.92 1.96
N PRO A 46 -15.88 -17.47 1.17
CA PRO A 46 -15.12 -16.71 0.19
C PRO A 46 -15.96 -15.85 -0.77
N ALA A 47 -17.13 -16.33 -1.19
CA ALA A 47 -18.00 -15.56 -2.09
C ALA A 47 -18.54 -14.29 -1.41
N GLN A 48 -18.96 -14.40 -0.15
CA GLN A 48 -19.38 -13.26 0.66
C GLN A 48 -18.20 -12.32 0.96
N GLY A 49 -17.02 -12.88 1.22
CA GLY A 49 -15.80 -12.09 1.44
C GLY A 49 -15.42 -11.23 0.23
N GLN A 50 -15.54 -11.77 -0.98
CA GLN A 50 -15.33 -11.00 -2.21
C GLN A 50 -16.36 -9.87 -2.37
N ALA A 51 -17.64 -10.15 -2.07
CA ALA A 51 -18.68 -9.12 -2.12
C ALA A 51 -18.42 -7.98 -1.12
N LEU A 52 -18.09 -8.32 0.13
CA LEU A 52 -17.74 -7.36 1.18
C LEU A 52 -16.51 -6.51 0.82
N TRP A 53 -15.48 -7.14 0.26
CA TRP A 53 -14.29 -6.44 -0.22
C TRP A 53 -14.64 -5.42 -1.33
N GLY A 54 -15.51 -5.82 -2.26
CA GLY A 54 -16.03 -4.93 -3.30
C GLY A 54 -16.80 -3.73 -2.73
N TYR A 55 -17.69 -3.96 -1.78
CA TYR A 55 -18.44 -2.87 -1.11
C TYR A 55 -17.51 -1.92 -0.34
N ALA A 56 -16.54 -2.47 0.40
CA ALA A 56 -15.56 -1.66 1.13
C ALA A 56 -14.72 -0.78 0.18
N THR A 57 -14.25 -1.36 -0.92
CA THR A 57 -13.47 -0.63 -1.95
C THR A 57 -14.32 0.43 -2.65
N GLY A 58 -15.58 0.12 -2.97
CA GLY A 58 -16.51 1.08 -3.57
C GLY A 58 -16.82 2.25 -2.62
N PHE A 59 -17.04 1.96 -1.34
CA PHE A 59 -17.24 2.99 -0.33
C PHE A 59 -15.99 3.86 -0.14
N ALA A 60 -14.80 3.25 -0.08
CA ALA A 60 -13.55 4.00 -0.03
C ALA A 60 -13.37 4.91 -1.26
N GLY A 61 -13.66 4.42 -2.46
CA GLY A 61 -13.64 5.20 -3.70
C GLY A 61 -14.62 6.38 -3.66
N LEU A 62 -15.82 6.18 -3.12
CA LEU A 62 -16.79 7.26 -2.92
C LEU A 62 -16.27 8.32 -1.94
N CYS A 63 -15.70 7.91 -0.81
CA CYS A 63 -15.08 8.83 0.13
C CYS A 63 -13.94 9.62 -0.52
N ILE A 64 -13.08 8.97 -1.29
CA ILE A 64 -12.00 9.64 -2.03
C ILE A 64 -12.59 10.65 -3.02
N ALA A 65 -13.61 10.28 -3.81
CA ALA A 65 -14.22 11.17 -4.78
C ALA A 65 -14.83 12.44 -4.15
N LEU A 66 -15.36 12.33 -2.93
CA LEU A 66 -15.94 13.45 -2.19
C LEU A 66 -14.90 14.30 -1.45
N LEU A 67 -13.83 13.67 -0.94
CA LEU A 67 -12.85 14.34 -0.07
C LEU A 67 -11.61 14.84 -0.82
N SER A 68 -11.27 14.28 -1.99
CA SER A 68 -10.08 14.68 -2.76
C SER A 68 -10.05 16.17 -3.14
N PRO A 69 -11.17 16.87 -3.45
CA PRO A 69 -11.10 18.30 -3.76
C PRO A 69 -10.62 19.17 -2.59
N LEU A 70 -10.80 18.69 -1.35
CA LEU A 70 -10.42 19.40 -0.13
C LEU A 70 -9.02 19.01 0.36
N LEU A 71 -8.66 17.73 0.23
CA LEU A 71 -7.42 17.17 0.79
C LEU A 71 -6.24 17.17 -0.19
N GLY A 72 -6.50 17.22 -1.50
CA GLY A 72 -5.49 17.01 -2.54
C GLY A 72 -5.36 15.54 -2.92
#